data_AF-A0A7W0SVW0-F1
#
_entry.id   AF-A0A7W0SVW0-F1
#
_cell.length_a   1.000
_cell.length_b   1.000
_cell.length_c   1.000
_cell.angle_alpha   90.00
_cell.angle_beta   90.00
_cell.angle_gamma   90.00
#
_symmetry.space_group_name_H-M   'P 1'
#
loop_
_entity.id
_entity.type
_entity.pdbx_description
1 polymer ?
#
loop_
_entity_poly.entity_id
_entity_poly.type
_entity_poly.pdbx_seq_one_letter_code
_entity_poly.pdbx_strand_id
1 'polypeptide(L)'
;MRQLRSRQHDPARHRRPGWALDTLAAHVRQIHIKDALSPSLPGAWGEEVVVGDGEVDWPSFFALVDERRIACNVIVECESSTSAFVKRFLEPVGG
;
A
#
# COMPACT_ATOMS: atom_id res chain seq x y z
N MET A 1 -21.58 21.50 19.01
CA MET A 1 -21.60 21.48 17.53
C MET A 1 -20.26 20.96 17.04
N ARG A 2 -20.20 19.71 16.54
CA ARG A 2 -18.97 19.12 15.97
C ARG A 2 -19.05 19.33 14.46
N GLN A 3 -18.26 20.27 13.94
CA GLN A 3 -18.23 20.53 12.50
C GLN A 3 -17.78 19.27 11.76
N LEU A 4 -18.68 18.69 10.97
CA LEU A 4 -18.36 17.70 9.95
C LEU A 4 -17.47 18.41 8.93
N ARG A 5 -16.15 18.21 9.01
CA ARG A 5 -15.23 18.65 7.97
C ARG A 5 -15.63 17.92 6.69
N SER A 6 -16.18 18.64 5.72
CA SER A 6 -16.38 18.12 4.36
C SER A 6 -15.02 17.68 3.85
N ARG A 7 -14.79 16.37 3.73
CA ARG A 7 -13.60 15.84 3.08
C ARG A 7 -13.68 16.29 1.62
N GLN A 8 -12.84 17.23 1.20
CA GLN A 8 -12.71 17.61 -0.21
C GLN A 8 -12.36 16.36 -1.01
N HIS A 9 -13.08 16.14 -2.10
CA HIS A 9 -12.89 15.03 -3.03
C HIS A 9 -11.68 15.34 -3.92
N ASP A 10 -10.52 14.76 -3.58
CA ASP A 10 -9.34 14.78 -4.44
C ASP A 10 -9.30 13.48 -5.27
N PRO A 11 -9.52 13.52 -6.60
CA PRO A 11 -9.56 12.34 -7.44
C PRO A 11 -8.20 11.61 -7.53
N ALA A 12 -7.08 12.29 -7.29
CA ALA A 12 -5.76 11.65 -7.22
C ALA A 12 -5.59 10.82 -5.95
N ARG A 13 -6.33 11.15 -4.89
CA ARG A 13 -6.32 10.44 -3.60
C ARG A 13 -6.96 9.05 -3.69
N HIS A 14 -8.00 8.89 -4.52
CA HIS A 14 -8.69 7.59 -4.70
C HIS A 14 -7.84 6.53 -5.39
N ARG A 15 -6.77 6.93 -6.08
CA ARG A 15 -5.92 6.01 -6.84
C ARG A 15 -4.74 5.46 -6.03
N ARG A 16 -4.58 5.86 -4.76
CA ARG A 16 -3.49 5.39 -3.90
C ARG A 16 -3.96 4.21 -3.03
N PRO A 17 -3.13 3.17 -2.83
CA PRO A 17 -3.48 2.01 -2.00
C PRO A 17 -4.00 2.38 -0.61
N GLY A 18 -3.43 3.42 0.02
CA GLY A 18 -3.86 3.88 1.35
C GLY A 18 -5.32 4.33 1.42
N TRP A 19 -5.91 4.90 0.37
CA TRP A 19 -7.31 5.30 0.42
C TRP A 19 -8.28 4.11 0.43
N ALA A 20 -7.98 3.08 -0.37
CA ALA A 20 -8.78 1.86 -0.40
C ALA A 20 -8.68 1.12 0.94
N LEU A 21 -7.47 1.05 1.52
CA LEU A 21 -7.26 0.47 2.84
C LEU A 21 -8.06 1.19 3.94
N ASP A 22 -8.06 2.53 3.95
CA ASP A 22 -8.84 3.34 4.89
C ASP A 22 -10.34 3.01 4.81
N THR A 23 -10.84 2.84 3.60
CA THR A 23 -12.26 2.55 3.33
C THR A 23 -12.65 1.14 3.77
N LEU A 24 -11.76 0.17 3.60
CA LEU A 24 -12.05 -1.25 3.83
C LEU A 24 -11.57 -1.77 5.19
N ALA A 25 -10.94 -0.94 6.01
CA ALA A 25 -10.21 -1.35 7.22
C ALA A 25 -10.93 -2.37 8.10
N ALA A 26 -12.22 -2.18 8.37
CA ALA A 26 -13.02 -3.09 9.23
C ALA A 26 -13.24 -4.50 8.64
N HIS A 27 -13.01 -4.67 7.34
CA HIS A 27 -13.22 -5.91 6.61
C HIS A 27 -11.91 -6.60 6.21
N VAL A 28 -10.76 -5.98 6.44
CA VAL A 28 -9.45 -6.55 6.12
C VAL A 28 -9.15 -7.72 7.06
N ARG A 29 -8.86 -8.90 6.49
CA ARG A 29 -8.52 -10.12 7.23
C ARG A 29 -7.10 -10.65 6.94
N GLN A 30 -6.49 -10.17 5.86
CA GLN A 30 -5.18 -10.56 5.38
C GLN A 30 -4.66 -9.44 4.48
N ILE A 31 -3.34 -9.24 4.46
CA ILE A 31 -2.67 -8.27 3.58
C ILE A 31 -1.61 -9.00 2.77
N HIS A 32 -1.60 -8.79 1.46
CA HIS A 32 -0.54 -9.23 0.57
C HIS A 32 0.40 -8.06 0.28
N ILE A 33 1.69 -8.29 0.42
CA ILE A 33 2.76 -7.34 0.16
C ILE A 33 3.26 -7.59 -1.25
N LYS A 34 2.89 -6.70 -2.16
CA LYS A 34 3.26 -6.72 -3.58
C LYS A 34 3.47 -5.28 -4.05
N ASP A 35 4.42 -5.05 -4.95
CA ASP A 35 4.80 -3.71 -5.41
C ASP A 35 4.84 -3.66 -6.94
N ALA A 36 4.58 -2.48 -7.49
CA ALA A 36 4.46 -2.31 -8.93
C ALA A 36 4.77 -0.87 -9.38
N LEU A 37 5.23 -0.75 -10.61
CA LEU A 37 5.30 0.52 -11.34
C LEU A 37 3.96 0.78 -12.05
N SER A 38 3.54 2.05 -12.07
CA SER A 38 2.32 2.45 -12.77
C SER A 38 2.46 2.23 -14.28
N PRO A 39 1.38 1.89 -15.00
CA PRO A 39 1.43 1.77 -16.46
C PRO A 39 1.75 3.13 -17.10
N SER A 40 2.61 3.11 -18.11
CA SER A 40 2.94 4.29 -18.92
C SER A 40 1.83 4.70 -19.89
N LEU A 41 0.89 3.80 -20.17
CA LEU A 41 -0.23 4.01 -21.09
C LEU A 41 -1.58 3.74 -20.41
N PRO A 42 -2.59 4.61 -20.59
CA PRO A 42 -3.94 4.35 -20.08
C PRO A 42 -4.50 3.02 -20.60
N GLY A 43 -5.04 2.20 -19.70
CA GLY A 43 -5.63 0.90 -20.03
C GLY A 43 -4.64 -0.26 -20.12
N ALA A 44 -3.34 -0.01 -19.97
CA ALA A 44 -2.34 -1.06 -19.80
C ALA A 44 -2.20 -1.50 -18.34
N TRP A 45 -1.67 -2.71 -18.13
CA TRP A 45 -1.24 -3.17 -16.81
C TRP A 45 0.08 -2.48 -16.41
N GLY A 46 0.24 -2.23 -15.12
CA GLY A 46 1.53 -1.87 -14.55
C GLY A 46 2.49 -3.07 -14.53
N GLU A 47 3.72 -2.84 -14.10
CA GLU A 47 4.75 -3.88 -13.99
C GLU A 47 4.96 -4.23 -12.51
N GLU A 48 4.77 -5.50 -12.15
CA GLU A 48 5.14 -6.00 -10.83
C GLU A 48 6.66 -5.99 -10.67
N VAL A 49 7.13 -5.46 -9.55
CA VAL A 49 8.56 -5.36 -9.24
C VAL A 49 8.83 -5.84 -7.81
N VAL A 50 10.12 -5.98 -7.48
CA VAL A 50 10.55 -6.31 -6.12
C VAL A 50 9.99 -5.30 -5.12
N VAL A 51 9.49 -5.77 -3.98
CA VAL A 51 8.96 -4.89 -2.93
C VAL A 51 10.01 -3.86 -2.50
N GLY A 52 9.64 -2.59 -2.60
CA GLY A 52 10.50 -1.44 -2.33
C GLY A 52 11.08 -0.75 -3.58
N ASP A 53 11.00 -1.38 -4.75
CA ASP A 53 11.43 -0.79 -6.03
C ASP A 53 10.24 -0.20 -6.83
N GLY A 54 9.00 -0.39 -6.37
CA GLY A 54 7.81 0.12 -7.05
C GLY A 54 7.30 1.44 -6.47
N GLU A 55 6.03 1.74 -6.74
CA GLU A 55 5.40 3.02 -6.40
C GLU A 55 4.51 2.95 -5.14
N VAL A 56 4.47 1.81 -4.45
CA VAL A 56 3.76 1.73 -3.16
C VAL A 56 4.57 2.47 -2.08
N ASP A 57 3.95 3.49 -1.48
CA ASP A 57 4.48 4.15 -0.28
C ASP A 57 4.29 3.25 0.95
N TRP A 58 5.24 2.31 1.15
CA TRP A 58 5.20 1.33 2.24
C TRP A 58 5.18 1.96 3.64
N PRO A 59 6.00 2.99 3.96
CA PRO A 59 5.91 3.66 5.26
C PRO A 59 4.53 4.21 5.56
N SER A 60 3.93 4.96 4.63
CA SER A 60 2.57 5.50 4.81
C SER A 60 1.51 4.40 4.87
N PHE A 61 1.69 3.31 4.11
CA PHE A 61 0.80 2.15 4.14
C PHE A 61 0.78 1.50 5.53
N PHE A 62 1.94 1.19 6.10
CA PHE A 62 2.01 0.56 7.43
C PHE A 62 1.61 1.51 8.56
N ALA A 63 1.87 2.80 8.43
CA ALA A 63 1.35 3.80 9.37
C ALA A 63 -0.19 3.78 9.41
N LEU A 64 -0.85 3.63 8.25
CA LEU A 64 -2.31 3.53 8.19
C LEU A 64 -2.83 2.19 8.74
N VAL A 65 -2.14 1.08 8.48
CA VAL A 65 -2.46 -0.23 9.09
C VAL A 65 -2.48 -0.13 10.61
N ASP A 66 -1.46 0.51 11.18
CA ASP A 66 -1.36 0.75 12.62
C ASP A 66 -2.46 1.71 13.13
N GLU A 67 -2.65 2.86 12.46
CA GLU A 67 -3.68 3.85 12.81
C GLU A 67 -5.10 3.23 12.84
N ARG A 68 -5.36 2.30 11.92
CA ARG A 68 -6.65 1.60 11.80
C ARG A 68 -6.73 0.34 12.67
N ARG A 69 -5.66 -0.02 13.39
CA ARG A 69 -5.55 -1.22 14.23
C ARG A 69 -5.93 -2.50 13.48
N ILE A 70 -5.49 -2.60 12.22
CA ILE A 70 -5.74 -3.79 11.40
C ILE A 70 -4.80 -4.89 11.88
N ALA A 71 -5.32 -5.82 12.67
CA ALA A 71 -4.56 -6.95 13.20
C ALA A 71 -4.74 -8.17 12.28
N CYS A 72 -3.84 -8.32 11.31
CA CYS A 72 -3.79 -9.50 10.45
C CYS A 72 -2.36 -9.86 10.04
N ASN A 73 -2.18 -11.08 9.55
CA ASN A 73 -0.90 -11.49 8.95
C ASN A 73 -0.66 -10.74 7.64
N VAL A 74 0.61 -10.41 7.41
CA VAL A 74 1.12 -9.89 6.13
C VAL A 74 1.85 -11.02 5.41
N ILE A 75 1.59 -11.17 4.11
CA ILE A 75 2.18 -12.23 3.28
C ILE A 75 2.89 -11.57 2.12
N VAL A 76 4.17 -11.87 1.94
CA VAL A 76 4.90 -11.48 0.73
C VAL A 76 4.39 -12.35 -0.42
N GLU A 77 3.90 -11.70 -1.47
CA GLU A 77 3.43 -12.34 -2.69
C GLU A 77 4.24 -11.85 -3.87
N CYS A 78 4.60 -12.74 -4.78
CA CYS A 78 5.20 -12.40 -6.07
C CYS A 78 4.66 -13.40 -7.08
N GLU A 79 4.04 -12.88 -8.13
CA GLU A 79 3.52 -13.62 -9.26
C GLU A 79 4.34 -13.34 -10.53
N SER A 80 5.33 -12.45 -10.42
CA SER A 80 6.33 -12.26 -11.46
C SER A 80 7.21 -13.50 -11.61
N SER A 81 7.69 -13.74 -12.82
CA SER A 81 8.56 -14.87 -13.16
C SER A 81 9.99 -14.77 -12.61
N THR A 82 10.30 -13.80 -11.74
CA THR A 82 11.65 -13.53 -11.22
C THR A 82 11.74 -13.83 -9.72
N SER A 83 12.81 -14.51 -9.28
CA SER A 83 12.96 -15.03 -7.91
C SER A 83 13.36 -13.99 -6.84
N ALA A 84 13.22 -12.68 -7.11
CA ALA A 84 13.50 -11.62 -6.15
C ALA A 84 12.18 -11.10 -5.58
N PHE A 85 12.03 -11.12 -4.24
CA PHE A 85 10.75 -10.88 -3.58
C PHE A 85 10.75 -9.59 -2.75
N VAL A 86 11.75 -9.38 -1.90
CA VAL A 86 11.84 -8.21 -1.00
C VAL A 86 13.30 -7.81 -0.82
N LYS A 87 13.62 -6.52 -1.00
CA LYS A 87 14.88 -5.98 -0.50
C LYS A 87 14.74 -5.73 1.00
N ARG A 88 15.67 -6.27 1.79
CA ARG A 88 15.67 -6.18 3.25
C ARG A 88 15.62 -4.70 3.69
N PHE A 89 14.49 -4.27 4.26
CA PHE A 89 14.36 -3.01 4.98
C PHE A 89 15.06 -3.13 6.34
N LEU A 90 16.39 -3.06 6.36
CA LEU A 90 17.15 -2.84 7.59
C LEU A 90 17.77 -1.45 7.52
N GLU A 91 16.98 -0.43 7.77
CA GLU A 91 17.52 0.79 8.37
C GLU A 91 17.18 0.73 9.87
N PRO A 92 18.17 0.87 10.76
CA PRO A 92 17.90 0.88 12.19
C PRO A 92 16.99 2.08 12.51
N VAL A 93 15.87 1.82 13.16
CA VAL A 93 15.19 2.86 13.93
C VAL A 93 16.20 3.33 14.98
N GLY A 94 16.55 4.62 14.95
CA GLY A 94 17.75 5.20 15.56
C GLY A 94 18.01 4.87 17.03
N GLY A 95 19.28 5.08 17.41
CA GLY A 95 19.71 5.29 18.79
C GLY A 95 19.84 6.77 19.13
#